data_AF-A0A9W6EXD1-F1
#
_entry.id   AF-A0A9W6EXD1-F1
#
_cell.length_a   1.000
_cell.length_b   1.000
_cell.length_c   1.000
_cell.angle_alpha   90.00
_cell.angle_beta   90.00
_cell.angle_gamma   90.00
#
_symmetry.space_group_name_H-M   'P 1'
#
loop_
_entity.id
_entity.type
_entity.pdbx_description
1 polymer ?
#
loop_
_entity_poly.entity_id
_entity_poly.type
_entity_poly.pdbx_seq_one_letter_code
_entity_poly.pdbx_strand_id
1 'polypeptide(L)'
;MSLDNVIYELTHEGAGLKLKHVEQVADRSGPAIEPGTHVHHWDKDNFLKEIETGVPLKHIEECQDRSNPRVEGVQVHPNDRPALLAEVKAVGGHHALVSEIKAGSVALKHVDAPADRSAPAVQGAQVGKWDKGAFLHEIESEHKLKHVENAADRSSPRVDPEVQLKPNRHGELLNEVKSSSPKQLRHVQDT
;
A
#
# COMPACT_ATOMS: atom_id res chain seq x y z
N MET A 1 -0.06 -29.15 -37.97
CA MET A 1 -1.48 -29.14 -38.40
C MET A 1 -1.80 -27.71 -38.81
N SER A 2 -2.23 -27.45 -40.04
CA SER A 2 -2.54 -26.06 -40.44
C SER A 2 -3.84 -25.62 -39.75
N LEU A 3 -3.94 -24.32 -39.47
CA LEU A 3 -5.14 -23.71 -38.87
C LEU A 3 -6.40 -23.97 -39.68
N ASP A 4 -6.26 -24.19 -40.99
CA ASP A 4 -7.38 -24.41 -41.91
C ASP A 4 -8.07 -25.75 -41.66
N ASN A 5 -7.35 -26.78 -41.23
CA ASN A 5 -7.95 -28.08 -40.88
C ASN A 5 -8.82 -27.98 -39.62
N VAL A 6 -8.40 -27.17 -38.63
CA VAL A 6 -9.15 -26.99 -37.39
C VAL A 6 -10.46 -26.25 -37.64
N ILE A 7 -10.43 -25.23 -38.51
CA ILE A 7 -11.64 -24.49 -38.90
C ILE A 7 -12.58 -25.38 -39.72
N TYR A 8 -12.05 -26.25 -40.58
CA TYR A 8 -12.85 -27.19 -41.37
C TYR A 8 -13.61 -28.19 -40.48
N GLU A 9 -12.95 -28.82 -39.50
CA GLU A 9 -13.60 -29.75 -38.56
C GLU A 9 -14.68 -29.06 -37.72
N LEU A 10 -14.42 -27.86 -37.20
CA LEU A 10 -15.39 -27.09 -36.42
C LEU A 10 -16.64 -26.70 -37.24
N THR A 11 -16.47 -26.45 -38.54
CA THR A 11 -17.57 -26.00 -39.41
C THR A 11 -18.36 -27.14 -40.04
N HIS A 12 -17.74 -28.29 -40.31
CA HIS A 12 -18.37 -29.38 -41.07
C HIS A 12 -18.77 -30.58 -40.20
N GLU A 13 -18.01 -30.90 -39.15
CA GLU A 13 -18.31 -32.04 -38.28
C GLU A 13 -19.11 -31.65 -37.02
N GLY A 14 -19.03 -30.38 -36.60
CA GLY A 14 -19.72 -29.85 -35.42
C GLY A 14 -21.16 -29.36 -35.63
N ALA A 15 -21.56 -29.04 -36.87
CA ALA A 15 -22.80 -28.30 -37.15
C ALA A 15 -24.10 -29.11 -36.97
N GLY A 16 -24.01 -30.45 -36.85
CA GLY A 16 -25.17 -31.35 -36.73
C GLY A 16 -25.39 -31.93 -35.32
N LEU A 17 -24.45 -31.75 -34.40
CA LEU A 17 -24.57 -32.28 -33.06
C LEU A 17 -25.48 -31.37 -32.24
N LYS A 18 -26.77 -31.73 -32.15
CA LYS A 18 -27.67 -31.20 -31.12
C LYS A 18 -27.06 -31.52 -29.76
N LEU A 19 -26.27 -30.58 -29.22
CA LEU A 19 -25.75 -30.65 -27.87
C LEU A 19 -26.95 -30.83 -26.94
N LYS A 20 -26.95 -31.92 -26.18
CA LYS A 20 -28.02 -32.18 -25.22
C LYS A 20 -27.99 -31.06 -24.19
N HIS A 21 -29.09 -30.35 -24.04
CA HIS A 21 -29.25 -29.41 -22.95
C HIS A 21 -29.13 -30.19 -21.64
N VAL A 22 -28.09 -29.93 -20.86
CA VAL A 22 -27.98 -30.44 -19.50
C VAL A 22 -28.88 -29.58 -18.64
N GLU A 23 -30.10 -30.05 -18.35
CA GLU A 23 -31.07 -29.34 -17.50
C GLU A 23 -30.68 -29.35 -16.01
N GLN A 24 -29.71 -30.17 -15.61
CA GLN A 24 -29.23 -30.27 -14.23
C GLN A 24 -27.77 -29.82 -14.13
N VAL A 25 -27.51 -28.52 -14.30
CA VAL A 25 -26.28 -27.91 -13.84
C VAL A 25 -26.46 -27.58 -12.36
N ALA A 26 -26.37 -28.61 -11.51
CA ALA A 26 -26.14 -28.37 -10.10
C ALA A 26 -24.73 -27.78 -9.99
N ASP A 27 -24.63 -26.46 -9.79
CA ASP A 27 -23.36 -25.79 -9.57
C ASP A 27 -22.72 -26.33 -8.28
N ARG A 28 -21.81 -27.29 -8.45
CA ARG A 28 -21.03 -27.91 -7.38
C ARG A 28 -19.74 -27.16 -7.09
N SER A 29 -19.52 -25.99 -7.71
CA SER A 29 -18.32 -25.17 -7.48
C SER A 29 -18.43 -24.33 -6.20
N GLY A 30 -19.64 -24.17 -5.65
CA GLY A 30 -19.84 -23.53 -4.36
C GLY A 30 -19.19 -24.34 -3.23
N PRO A 31 -18.46 -23.72 -2.30
CA PRO A 31 -17.89 -24.42 -1.14
C PRO A 31 -19.03 -25.02 -0.31
N ALA A 32 -19.11 -26.35 -0.27
CA ALA A 32 -20.07 -27.06 0.55
C ALA A 32 -19.55 -27.11 1.99
N ILE A 33 -20.32 -26.55 2.93
CA ILE A 33 -20.05 -26.69 4.36
C ILE A 33 -20.57 -28.06 4.78
N GLU A 34 -19.69 -28.92 5.29
CA GLU A 34 -20.05 -30.28 5.69
C GLU A 34 -21.06 -30.26 6.86
N PRO A 35 -22.05 -31.17 6.89
CA PRO A 35 -22.96 -31.31 8.02
C PRO A 35 -22.18 -31.51 9.32
N GLY A 36 -22.36 -30.61 10.29
CA GLY A 36 -21.61 -30.60 11.55
C GLY A 36 -20.51 -29.54 11.63
N THR A 37 -20.26 -28.79 10.56
CA THR A 37 -19.38 -27.62 10.62
C THR A 37 -20.09 -26.45 11.28
N HIS A 38 -19.58 -26.01 12.42
CA HIS A 38 -20.10 -24.83 13.11
C HIS A 38 -19.33 -23.59 12.67
N VAL A 39 -20.03 -22.64 12.05
CA VAL A 39 -19.48 -21.30 11.84
C VAL A 39 -19.59 -20.56 13.16
N HIS A 40 -18.45 -20.15 13.72
CA HIS A 40 -18.44 -19.37 14.95
C HIS A 40 -19.26 -18.09 14.77
N HIS A 41 -20.29 -17.92 15.59
CA HIS A 41 -21.04 -16.66 15.62
C HIS A 41 -20.15 -15.59 16.26
N TRP A 42 -19.87 -14.53 15.50
CA TRP A 42 -19.10 -13.39 15.97
C TRP A 42 -20.04 -12.36 16.58
N ASP A 43 -19.90 -12.13 17.90
CA ASP A 43 -20.62 -11.09 18.61
C ASP A 43 -20.01 -9.72 18.30
N LYS A 44 -20.50 -9.12 17.22
CA LYS A 44 -20.07 -7.81 16.73
C LYS A 44 -20.30 -6.71 17.76
N ASP A 45 -21.39 -6.77 18.52
CA ASP A 45 -21.76 -5.72 19.46
C ASP A 45 -20.83 -5.73 20.67
N ASN A 46 -20.47 -6.91 21.17
CA ASN A 46 -19.49 -7.03 22.25
C ASN A 46 -18.09 -6.58 21.80
N PHE A 47 -17.68 -6.91 20.58
CA PHE A 47 -16.42 -6.46 20.01
C PHE A 47 -16.35 -4.92 19.86
N LEU A 48 -17.43 -4.30 19.38
CA LEU A 48 -17.50 -2.84 19.26
C LEU A 48 -17.44 -2.16 20.64
N LYS A 49 -18.10 -2.73 21.65
CA LYS A 49 -18.00 -2.25 23.04
C LYS A 49 -16.57 -2.35 23.59
N GLU A 50 -15.82 -3.40 23.26
CA GLU A 50 -14.42 -3.54 23.67
C GLU A 50 -13.53 -2.46 23.03
N ILE A 51 -13.77 -2.13 21.75
CA ILE A 51 -13.06 -1.04 21.07
C ILE A 51 -13.40 0.31 21.71
N GLU A 52 -14.68 0.58 21.97
CA GLU A 52 -15.14 1.84 22.54
C GLU A 52 -14.64 2.06 23.98
N THR A 53 -14.61 1.00 24.79
CA THR A 53 -14.07 1.06 26.15
C THR A 53 -12.57 1.31 26.18
N GLY A 54 -11.86 0.88 25.14
CA GLY A 54 -10.43 1.08 24.98
C GLY A 54 -9.61 0.19 25.90
N VAL A 55 -8.55 -0.40 25.36
CA VAL A 55 -7.57 -1.13 26.17
C VAL A 55 -6.56 -0.10 26.70
N PRO A 56 -6.33 -0.01 28.02
CA PRO A 56 -5.28 0.86 28.55
C PRO A 56 -3.93 0.37 28.02
N LEU A 57 -3.39 1.12 27.05
CA LEU A 57 -2.07 0.84 26.52
C LEU A 57 -1.04 1.11 27.62
N LYS A 58 -0.09 0.19 27.78
CA LYS A 58 1.04 0.41 28.69
C LYS A 58 1.80 1.64 28.22
N HIS A 59 1.89 2.66 29.06
CA HIS A 59 2.79 3.78 28.80
C HIS A 59 4.22 3.27 28.88
N ILE A 60 4.95 3.37 27.78
CA ILE A 60 6.38 3.11 27.75
C ILE A 60 7.05 4.45 28.04
N GLU A 61 7.58 4.62 29.25
CA GLU A 61 8.26 5.86 29.68
C GLU A 61 9.51 6.14 28.82
N GLU A 62 10.16 5.08 28.33
CA GLU A 62 11.35 5.17 27.49
C GLU A 62 11.05 4.71 26.06
N CYS A 63 10.43 5.59 25.27
CA CYS A 63 10.40 5.40 23.82
C CYS A 63 11.77 5.79 23.26
N GLN A 64 12.71 4.83 23.20
CA GLN A 64 13.93 5.02 22.44
C GLN A 64 13.58 4.99 20.95
N ASP A 65 13.29 6.18 20.40
CA ASP A 65 13.12 6.36 18.97
C ASP A 65 14.46 6.15 18.26
N ARG A 66 14.69 4.92 17.79
CA ARG A 66 15.86 4.54 16.99
C ARG A 66 15.67 4.82 15.50
N SER A 67 14.57 5.46 15.11
CA SER A 67 14.29 5.75 13.69
C SER A 67 15.07 6.98 13.17
N ASN A 68 15.63 7.79 14.07
CA ASN A 68 16.43 8.93 13.66
C ASN A 68 17.79 8.47 13.07
N PRO A 69 18.09 8.81 11.80
CA PRO A 69 19.36 8.47 11.20
C PRO A 69 20.50 9.17 11.96
N ARG A 70 21.44 8.38 12.48
CA ARG A 70 22.63 8.88 13.17
C ARG A 70 23.62 9.36 12.13
N VAL A 71 23.61 10.66 11.83
CA VAL A 71 24.55 11.25 10.86
C VAL A 71 25.80 11.74 11.60
N GLU A 72 26.84 10.91 11.67
CA GLU A 72 28.13 11.30 12.23
C GLU A 72 28.87 12.22 11.23
N GLY A 73 29.35 13.38 11.69
CA GLY A 73 30.21 14.28 10.91
C GLY A 73 29.52 15.40 10.12
N VAL A 74 28.20 15.57 10.24
CA VAL A 74 27.49 16.71 9.60
C VAL A 74 27.45 17.91 10.54
N GLN A 75 28.07 19.01 10.12
CA GLN A 75 27.92 20.31 10.77
C GLN A 75 26.52 20.87 10.47
N VAL A 76 25.58 20.67 11.38
CA VAL A 76 24.27 21.32 11.30
C VAL A 76 24.46 22.81 11.54
N HIS A 77 24.28 23.60 10.49
CA HIS A 77 24.29 25.05 10.61
C HIS A 77 23.09 25.52 11.45
N PRO A 78 23.26 26.58 12.26
CA PRO A 78 22.14 27.18 12.98
C PRO A 78 21.01 27.52 12.00
N ASN A 79 19.77 27.27 12.42
CA ASN A 79 18.63 27.60 11.61
C ASN A 79 18.37 29.11 11.69
N ASP A 80 18.61 29.84 10.59
CA ASP A 80 18.40 31.29 10.49
C ASP A 80 16.92 31.71 10.37
N ARG A 81 16.00 30.74 10.29
CA ARG A 81 14.56 30.99 10.17
C ARG A 81 13.97 31.91 11.26
N PRO A 82 14.39 31.84 12.54
CA PRO A 82 13.89 32.78 13.56
C PRO A 82 14.29 34.24 13.27
N ALA A 83 15.50 34.46 12.75
CA ALA A 83 15.97 35.80 12.39
C ALA A 83 15.17 36.33 11.19
N LEU A 84 14.96 35.52 10.16
CA LEU A 84 14.13 35.87 9.00
C LEU A 84 12.67 36.16 9.40
N LEU A 85 12.12 35.39 10.33
CA LEU A 85 10.76 35.63 10.85
C LEU A 85 10.66 36.94 11.65
N ALA A 86 11.71 37.30 12.38
CA ALA A 86 11.77 38.58 13.09
C ALA A 86 11.82 39.75 12.10
N GLU A 87 12.62 39.64 11.03
CA GLU A 87 12.70 40.63 9.97
C GLU A 87 11.37 40.80 9.24
N VAL A 88 10.73 39.70 8.82
CA VAL A 88 9.40 39.75 8.17
C VAL A 88 8.37 40.42 9.07
N LYS A 89 8.38 40.12 10.38
CA LYS A 89 7.50 40.80 11.35
C LYS A 89 7.83 42.29 11.50
N ALA A 90 9.11 42.66 11.48
CA ALA A 90 9.55 44.06 11.57
C ALA A 90 9.10 44.89 10.36
N VAL A 91 9.04 44.30 9.17
CA VAL A 91 8.51 44.92 7.94
C VAL A 91 6.96 44.96 7.91
N GLY A 92 6.31 44.61 9.02
CA GLY A 92 4.85 44.61 9.15
C GLY A 92 4.18 43.30 8.74
N GLY A 93 4.98 42.28 8.42
CA GLY A 93 4.55 40.92 8.12
C GLY A 93 3.54 40.84 6.98
N HIS A 94 2.73 39.80 7.02
CA HIS A 94 1.65 39.60 6.07
C HIS A 94 0.59 40.73 6.12
N HIS A 95 0.46 41.42 7.26
CA HIS A 95 -0.55 42.46 7.42
C HIS A 95 -0.24 43.71 6.59
N ALA A 96 1.02 44.17 6.58
CA ALA A 96 1.42 45.34 5.77
C ALA A 96 1.12 45.12 4.28
N LEU A 97 1.49 43.95 3.74
CA LEU A 97 1.21 43.58 2.36
C LEU A 97 -0.30 43.55 2.07
N VAL A 98 -1.10 42.95 2.95
CA VAL A 98 -2.57 42.88 2.78
C VAL A 98 -3.20 44.27 2.84
N SER A 99 -2.71 45.15 3.71
CA SER A 99 -3.16 46.54 3.79
C SER A 99 -2.84 47.32 2.52
N GLU A 100 -1.66 47.13 1.93
CA GLU A 100 -1.27 47.76 0.68
C GLU A 100 -2.11 47.29 -0.51
N ILE A 101 -2.37 45.98 -0.60
CA ILE A 101 -3.28 45.40 -1.61
C ILE A 101 -4.70 45.96 -1.46
N LYS A 102 -5.22 46.02 -0.23
CA LYS A 102 -6.56 46.57 0.05
C LYS A 102 -6.67 48.06 -0.23
N ALA A 103 -5.59 48.81 -0.03
CA ALA A 103 -5.54 50.24 -0.33
C ALA A 103 -5.63 50.53 -1.84
N GLY A 104 -5.48 49.51 -2.70
CA GLY A 104 -5.65 49.65 -4.15
C GLY A 104 -4.64 50.60 -4.79
N SER A 105 -3.53 50.90 -4.10
CA SER A 105 -2.54 51.89 -4.55
C SER A 105 -1.70 51.41 -5.73
N VAL A 106 -1.75 50.11 -6.04
CA VAL A 106 -1.04 49.52 -7.17
C VAL A 106 -1.89 49.67 -8.43
N ALA A 107 -1.60 50.72 -9.20
CA ALA A 107 -2.14 50.87 -10.54
C ALA A 107 -1.64 49.71 -11.42
N LEU A 108 -2.50 48.71 -11.63
CA LEU A 108 -2.22 47.60 -12.54
C LEU A 108 -2.13 48.15 -13.97
N LYS A 109 -1.01 47.92 -14.63
CA LYS A 109 -0.88 48.24 -16.06
C LYS A 109 -1.76 47.25 -16.83
N HIS A 110 -2.66 47.78 -17.67
CA HIS A 110 -3.37 46.95 -18.65
C HIS A 110 -2.33 46.30 -19.58
N VAL A 111 -2.41 45.00 -19.74
CA VAL A 111 -1.53 44.25 -20.65
C VAL A 111 -2.39 43.87 -21.87
N ASP A 112 -2.18 44.56 -22.99
CA ASP A 112 -3.00 44.42 -24.21
C ASP A 112 -2.86 43.05 -24.92
N ALA A 113 -1.89 42.23 -24.52
CA ALA A 113 -1.71 40.87 -25.01
C ALA A 113 -1.34 39.94 -23.85
N PRO A 114 -2.24 39.03 -23.41
CA PRO A 114 -1.91 38.05 -22.39
C PRO A 114 -0.86 37.08 -22.93
N ALA A 115 0.41 37.43 -22.76
CA ALA A 115 1.50 36.48 -22.91
C ALA A 115 1.38 35.50 -21.73
N ASP A 116 1.04 34.25 -22.03
CA ASP A 116 1.04 33.19 -21.04
C ASP A 116 2.48 33.01 -20.49
N ARG A 117 2.70 33.55 -19.29
CA ARG A 117 3.96 33.43 -18.54
C ARG A 117 3.91 32.31 -17.50
N SER A 118 2.89 31.45 -17.53
CA SER A 118 2.80 30.29 -16.63
C SER A 118 3.83 29.21 -16.99
N ALA A 119 4.36 29.24 -18.21
CA ALA A 119 5.50 28.41 -18.58
C ALA A 119 6.72 28.79 -17.71
N PRO A 120 7.35 27.82 -17.01
CA PRO A 120 8.53 28.09 -16.19
C PRO A 120 9.61 28.75 -17.06
N ALA A 121 10.19 29.83 -16.56
CA ALA A 121 11.25 30.56 -17.24
C ALA A 121 12.49 29.66 -17.37
N VAL A 122 12.61 28.96 -18.50
CA VAL A 122 13.75 28.10 -18.85
C VAL A 122 14.97 28.89 -19.36
N GLN A 123 15.12 30.16 -18.94
CA GLN A 123 16.32 30.93 -19.26
C GLN A 123 17.56 30.24 -18.65
N GLY A 124 18.35 29.60 -19.52
CA GLY A 124 19.54 28.83 -19.15
C GLY A 124 19.33 27.31 -19.08
N ALA A 125 18.10 26.79 -19.19
CA ALA A 125 17.86 25.36 -19.22
C ALA A 125 17.99 24.83 -20.65
N GLN A 126 19.17 24.32 -21.00
CA GLN A 126 19.34 23.55 -22.22
C GLN A 126 18.86 22.13 -21.96
N VAL A 127 17.66 21.79 -22.45
CA VAL A 127 17.27 20.38 -22.56
C VAL A 127 18.14 19.79 -23.66
N GLY A 128 19.15 19.00 -23.28
CA GLY A 128 19.97 18.27 -24.23
C GLY A 128 19.08 17.45 -25.17
N LYS A 129 19.43 17.39 -26.46
CA LYS A 129 18.72 16.52 -27.38
C LYS A 129 18.89 15.08 -26.90
N TRP A 130 17.78 14.44 -26.51
CA TRP A 130 17.80 13.03 -26.16
C TRP A 130 17.96 12.21 -27.43
N ASP A 131 19.12 11.57 -27.58
CA ASP A 131 19.35 10.62 -28.66
C ASP A 131 18.74 9.25 -28.29
N LYS A 132 17.45 9.11 -28.62
CA LYS A 132 16.72 7.86 -28.42
C LYS A 132 17.37 6.69 -29.17
N GLY A 133 18.00 6.94 -30.32
CA GLY A 133 18.63 5.90 -31.14
C GLY A 133 19.86 5.32 -30.46
N ALA A 134 20.75 6.18 -29.98
CA ALA A 134 21.93 5.78 -29.22
C ALA A 134 21.55 4.99 -27.95
N PHE A 135 20.53 5.44 -27.22
CA PHE A 135 20.04 4.76 -26.02
C PHE A 135 19.46 3.37 -26.32
N LEU A 136 18.66 3.23 -27.38
CA LEU A 136 18.12 1.92 -27.77
C LEU A 136 19.22 0.97 -28.23
N HIS A 137 20.21 1.47 -28.99
CA HIS A 137 21.37 0.68 -29.38
C HIS A 137 22.20 0.23 -28.16
N GLU A 138 22.32 1.08 -27.13
CA GLU A 138 22.96 0.70 -25.87
C GLU A 138 22.20 -0.44 -25.18
N ILE A 139 20.87 -0.39 -25.12
CA ILE A 139 20.04 -1.46 -24.52
C ILE A 139 20.17 -2.78 -25.30
N GLU A 140 20.19 -2.71 -26.63
CA GLU A 140 20.31 -3.90 -27.50
C GLU A 140 21.71 -4.53 -27.46
N SER A 141 22.74 -3.75 -27.14
CA SER A 141 24.11 -4.24 -27.05
C SER A 141 24.32 -5.21 -25.87
N GLU A 142 25.16 -6.23 -26.07
CA GLU A 142 25.45 -7.22 -25.02
C GLU A 142 26.18 -6.58 -23.83
N HIS A 143 25.47 -6.43 -22.71
CA HIS A 143 26.07 -6.00 -21.45
C HIS A 143 26.52 -7.21 -20.63
N LYS A 144 27.82 -7.28 -20.31
CA LYS A 144 28.34 -8.24 -19.33
C LYS A 144 27.97 -7.77 -17.92
N LEU A 145 26.82 -8.22 -17.42
CA LEU A 145 26.47 -8.05 -16.02
C LEU A 145 27.45 -8.83 -15.15
N LYS A 146 27.93 -8.20 -14.08
CA LYS A 146 28.78 -8.89 -13.10
C LYS A 146 27.95 -9.96 -12.42
N HIS A 147 28.40 -11.21 -12.47
CA HIS A 147 27.80 -12.29 -11.69
C HIS A 147 27.98 -11.97 -10.21
N VAL A 148 26.86 -11.90 -9.48
CA VAL A 148 26.88 -11.74 -8.03
C VAL A 148 26.79 -13.14 -7.44
N GLU A 149 27.95 -13.74 -7.12
CA GLU A 149 28.04 -15.10 -6.55
C GLU A 149 27.28 -15.21 -5.22
N ASN A 150 27.19 -14.11 -4.48
CA ASN A 150 26.50 -14.02 -3.20
C ASN A 150 25.29 -13.09 -3.32
N ALA A 151 24.28 -13.51 -4.08
CA ALA A 151 22.94 -12.94 -3.95
C ALA A 151 22.40 -13.34 -2.58
N ALA A 152 22.83 -12.64 -1.54
CA ALA A 152 22.25 -12.76 -0.22
C ALA A 152 20.80 -12.28 -0.36
N ASP A 153 19.88 -13.22 -0.54
CA ASP A 153 18.46 -12.93 -0.56
C ASP A 153 18.06 -12.35 0.79
N ARG A 154 17.99 -11.02 0.84
CA ARG A 154 17.57 -10.26 2.01
C ARG A 154 16.04 -10.15 2.11
N SER A 155 15.30 -10.74 1.17
CA SER A 155 13.83 -10.76 1.22
C SER A 155 13.29 -11.81 2.20
N SER A 156 14.10 -12.81 2.56
CA SER A 156 13.73 -13.79 3.57
C SER A 156 13.67 -13.13 4.97
N PRO A 157 12.55 -13.26 5.71
CA PRO A 157 12.44 -12.71 7.05
C PRO A 157 13.47 -13.37 7.97
N ARG A 158 14.35 -12.56 8.57
CA ARG A 158 15.33 -13.01 9.56
C ARG A 158 14.70 -12.96 10.95
N VAL A 159 14.56 -14.12 11.59
CA VAL A 159 14.24 -14.19 13.02
C VAL A 159 15.55 -14.08 13.80
N ASP A 160 15.61 -13.15 14.74
CA ASP A 160 16.77 -12.95 15.61
C ASP A 160 16.97 -14.18 16.51
N PRO A 161 18.19 -14.71 16.69
CA PRO A 161 18.45 -15.86 17.56
C PRO A 161 18.00 -15.64 19.02
N GLU A 162 17.85 -14.39 19.47
CA GLU A 162 17.36 -14.06 20.81
C GLU A 162 15.81 -14.11 20.92
N VAL A 163 15.09 -14.20 19.80
CA VAL A 163 13.62 -14.27 19.80
C VAL A 163 13.16 -15.66 20.23
N GLN A 164 12.72 -15.77 21.48
CA GLN A 164 12.07 -16.96 21.99
C GLN A 164 10.61 -16.99 21.56
N LEU A 165 10.29 -17.82 20.57
CA LEU A 165 8.91 -18.10 20.19
C LEU A 165 8.26 -18.97 21.27
N LYS A 166 7.19 -18.45 21.88
CA LYS A 166 6.38 -19.26 22.81
C LYS A 166 5.75 -20.42 22.04
N PRO A 167 5.77 -21.65 22.59
CA PRO A 167 5.12 -22.78 21.96
C PRO A 167 3.62 -22.50 21.80
N ASN A 168 3.07 -22.84 20.64
CA ASN A 168 1.65 -22.70 20.38
C ASN A 168 0.85 -23.62 21.33
N ARG A 169 -0.13 -23.05 22.05
CA ARG A 169 -1.03 -23.78 22.97
C ARG A 169 -2.02 -24.70 22.26
N HIS A 170 -1.91 -24.89 20.95
CA HIS A 170 -2.75 -25.78 20.18
C HIS A 170 -2.82 -27.21 20.75
N GLY A 171 -1.70 -27.73 21.30
CA GLY A 171 -1.69 -29.05 21.94
C GLY A 171 -2.54 -29.11 23.22
N GLU A 172 -2.49 -28.05 24.04
CA GLU A 172 -3.31 -27.94 25.24
C GLU A 172 -4.80 -27.86 24.89
N LEU A 173 -5.15 -27.05 23.88
CA LEU A 173 -6.50 -26.94 23.36
C LEU A 173 -7.04 -28.28 22.85
N LEU A 174 -6.25 -29.00 22.04
CA LEU A 174 -6.64 -30.32 21.55
C LEU A 174 -6.81 -31.34 22.68
N ASN A 175 -5.97 -31.25 23.72
CA ASN A 175 -6.13 -32.08 24.91
C ASN A 175 -7.39 -31.71 25.69
N GLU A 176 -7.72 -30.42 25.83
CA GLU A 176 -8.97 -29.97 26.47
C GLU A 176 -10.19 -30.50 25.70
N VAL A 177 -10.22 -30.36 24.38
CA VAL A 177 -11.33 -30.87 23.53
C VAL A 177 -11.48 -32.40 23.66
N LYS A 178 -10.36 -33.14 23.68
CA LYS A 178 -10.39 -34.61 23.82
C LYS A 178 -10.77 -35.07 25.23
N SER A 179 -10.37 -34.34 26.27
CA SER A 179 -10.57 -34.71 27.67
C SER A 179 -11.87 -34.18 28.26
N SER A 180 -12.46 -33.13 27.66
CA SER A 180 -13.79 -32.68 28.02
C SER A 180 -14.81 -33.68 27.48
N SER A 181 -15.23 -34.63 28.33
CA SER A 181 -16.58 -35.17 28.26
C SER A 181 -17.56 -34.00 28.11
N PRO A 182 -18.58 -34.09 27.24
CA PRO A 182 -19.37 -32.94 26.78
C PRO A 182 -19.76 -32.07 27.97
N LYS A 183 -19.06 -30.93 28.14
CA LYS A 183 -19.39 -29.88 29.10
C LYS A 183 -20.85 -29.59 28.81
N GLN A 184 -21.73 -29.87 29.78
CA GLN A 184 -23.18 -29.81 29.65
C GLN A 184 -23.57 -28.58 28.83
N LEU A 185 -23.81 -28.79 27.53
CA LEU A 185 -24.24 -27.72 26.65
C LEU A 185 -25.60 -27.29 27.20
N ARG A 186 -25.72 -26.01 27.56
CA ARG A 186 -26.99 -25.51 28.08
C ARG A 186 -28.00 -25.62 26.96
N HIS A 187 -29.07 -26.37 27.21
CA HIS A 187 -30.20 -26.40 26.29
C HIS A 187 -30.84 -25.01 26.29
N VAL A 188 -30.80 -24.34 25.14
CA VAL A 188 -31.59 -23.13 24.90
C VAL A 188 -32.97 -23.61 24.46
N GLN A 189 -34.03 -23.21 25.17
CA GLN A 189 -35.40 -23.38 24.72
C GLN A 189 -35.73 -22.21 23.80
N ASP A 190 -36.08 -22.51 22.55
CA ASP A 190 -36.56 -21.50 21.61
C ASP A 190 -37.94 -20.98 22.09
N THR A 191 -38.02 -19.69 22.39
CA THR A 191 -39.27 -18.96 22.70
C THR A 191 -39.71 -18.11 21.52
#